data_AF-A0AAU2FH61-F1
#
_entry.id   AF-A0AAU2FH61-F1
#
_cell.length_a   1.000
_cell.length_b   1.000
_cell.length_c   1.000
_cell.angle_alpha   90.00
_cell.angle_beta   90.00
_cell.angle_gamma   90.00
#
_symmetry.space_group_name_H-M   'P 1'
#
loop_
_entity.id
_entity.type
_entity.pdbx_description
1 polymer ?
#
loop_
_entity_poly.entity_id
_entity_poly.type
_entity_poly.pdbx_seq_one_letter_code
_entity_poly.pdbx_strand_id
1 'polypeptide(L)'
;MTLTPTIRRDFYTDGNGGTRIEIFDELSETAKAALYTFFRRAGAPHLMDEVVLPLFCEGDSQMFVGVRDRPWPPWGLGARNIVAVVQTHMVADGCWGLSPVHVADEDLTNVGLCAAVYKEALETLAVDPNAEVHYLVAEGSRLADLTLRRVGFERTEDVFLTEAARYLTYRAPVGELLDRLGLAEADTVDVLSGALDDETFGLNAAFHNTVYLGSRAEWVVDRPSVPSEIARLVRGGHYSKPAGVPTGTGRYERDPIAEVAQGVREFLTDAEHDEFRTYVLGRESDFKPATVRMSGTTGPVVDERVRRSLVLHELGPYEALFTERIKEHLQQMCSRLSLPAFPLGRIELQVTANGDRDYFGMHRDSDNGDGRELTFVYFFSGEPRRFSGGELRVFETVLENGQVVPTDRSQTIVPRANLAMFFPSRHDHEVLPIRVPSKAFADGRFSVTGWVHRQ
;
A
#
# COMPACT_ATOMS: atom_id res chain seq x y z
N MET A 1 16.94 -39.36 24.05
CA MET A 1 16.76 -38.26 25.02
C MET A 1 16.98 -36.97 24.26
N THR A 2 15.92 -36.41 23.72
CA THR A 2 15.90 -35.04 23.20
C THR A 2 16.11 -34.12 24.40
N LEU A 3 17.23 -33.39 24.42
CA LEU A 3 17.52 -32.40 25.44
C LEU A 3 16.44 -31.32 25.33
N THR A 4 15.63 -31.16 26.37
CA THR A 4 14.73 -30.01 26.49
C THR A 4 15.59 -28.75 26.36
N PRO A 5 15.29 -27.81 25.44
CA PRO A 5 16.06 -26.58 25.31
C PRO A 5 16.11 -25.89 26.67
N THR A 6 17.32 -25.56 27.11
CA THR A 6 17.51 -24.91 28.41
C THR A 6 16.99 -23.49 28.29
N ILE A 7 15.88 -23.18 28.98
CA ILE A 7 15.35 -21.81 29.08
C ILE A 7 16.47 -20.93 29.66
N ARG A 8 17.11 -20.13 28.81
CA ARG A 8 18.14 -19.18 29.22
C ARG A 8 17.43 -17.92 29.69
N ARG A 9 17.28 -17.76 31.01
CA ARG A 9 16.78 -16.50 31.57
C ARG A 9 17.71 -15.36 31.16
N ASP A 10 17.22 -14.48 30.31
CA ASP A 10 17.88 -13.26 29.87
C ASP A 10 17.23 -12.02 30.50
N PHE A 11 17.70 -10.83 30.09
CA PHE A 11 17.23 -9.54 30.58
C PHE A 11 15.72 -9.32 30.38
N TYR A 12 15.12 -9.91 29.34
CA TYR A 12 13.71 -9.71 28.97
C TYR A 12 12.79 -10.82 29.47
N THR A 13 13.33 -12.01 29.75
CA THR A 13 12.55 -13.22 30.10
C THR A 13 11.60 -12.98 31.28
N ASP A 14 12.07 -12.34 32.35
CA ASP A 14 11.25 -12.05 33.53
C ASP A 14 10.13 -11.02 33.22
N GLY A 15 10.43 -10.04 32.35
CA GLY A 15 9.44 -9.05 31.89
C GLY A 15 8.38 -9.63 30.96
N ASN A 16 8.72 -10.71 30.23
CA ASN A 16 7.81 -11.40 29.33
C ASN A 16 6.85 -12.35 30.06
N GLY A 17 7.19 -12.82 31.26
CA GLY A 17 6.36 -13.76 32.02
C GLY A 17 4.96 -13.26 32.41
N GLY A 18 4.71 -11.95 32.32
CA GLY A 18 3.39 -11.33 32.53
C GLY A 18 2.69 -10.88 31.25
N THR A 19 3.21 -11.27 30.08
CA THR A 19 2.70 -10.86 28.78
C THR A 19 1.80 -11.95 28.19
N ARG A 20 0.64 -11.55 27.70
CA ARG A 20 -0.25 -12.39 26.88
C ARG A 20 -0.48 -11.72 25.53
N ILE A 21 -0.79 -12.51 24.51
CA ILE A 21 -1.08 -11.99 23.18
C ILE A 21 -2.60 -11.97 23.01
N GLU A 22 -3.15 -10.80 22.69
CA GLU A 22 -4.56 -10.61 22.33
C GLU A 22 -4.67 -10.40 20.82
N ILE A 23 -5.75 -10.92 20.23
CA ILE A 23 -6.10 -10.67 18.83
C ILE A 23 -7.30 -9.71 18.81
N PHE A 24 -7.20 -8.66 18.01
CA PHE A 24 -8.27 -7.70 17.77
C PHE A 24 -8.71 -7.76 16.32
N ASP A 25 -9.91 -8.29 16.09
CA ASP A 25 -10.64 -8.18 14.81
C ASP A 25 -11.47 -6.90 14.75
N GLU A 26 -11.90 -6.40 15.92
CA GLU A 26 -12.60 -5.14 16.09
C GLU A 26 -12.01 -4.37 17.28
N LEU A 27 -12.05 -3.03 17.20
CA LEU A 27 -11.52 -2.16 18.25
C LEU A 27 -12.62 -1.61 19.15
N SER A 28 -12.72 -2.17 20.35
CA SER A 28 -13.47 -1.54 21.45
C SER A 28 -12.88 -0.17 21.80
N GLU A 29 -13.69 0.74 22.35
CA GLU A 29 -13.21 2.06 22.81
C GLU A 29 -12.05 1.93 23.82
N THR A 30 -12.07 0.89 24.66
CA THR A 30 -10.99 0.59 25.60
C THR A 30 -9.70 0.14 24.91
N ALA A 31 -9.79 -0.73 23.90
CA ALA A 31 -8.62 -1.19 23.15
C ALA A 31 -8.03 -0.05 22.31
N LYS A 32 -8.90 0.74 21.68
CA LYS A 32 -8.54 1.94 20.92
C LYS A 32 -7.77 2.94 21.79
N ALA A 33 -8.25 3.25 22.99
CA ALA A 33 -7.56 4.15 23.91
C ALA A 33 -6.18 3.61 24.37
N ALA A 34 -6.06 2.30 24.60
CA ALA A 34 -4.79 1.66 24.93
C ALA A 34 -3.78 1.75 23.77
N LEU A 35 -4.23 1.53 22.53
CA LEU A 35 -3.38 1.65 21.33
C LEU A 35 -2.91 3.08 21.10
N TYR A 36 -3.79 4.08 21.26
CA TYR A 36 -3.37 5.50 21.22
C TYR A 36 -2.29 5.81 22.25
N THR A 37 -2.41 5.25 23.46
CA THR A 37 -1.42 5.44 24.52
C THR A 37 -0.10 4.77 24.14
N PHE A 38 -0.15 3.56 23.57
CA PHE A 38 1.02 2.84 23.08
C PHE A 38 1.75 3.61 21.97
N PHE A 39 1.08 3.97 20.87
CA PHE A 39 1.70 4.67 19.74
C PHE A 39 2.23 6.06 20.13
N ARG A 40 1.58 6.74 21.08
CA ARG A 40 2.13 7.99 21.65
C ARG A 40 3.43 7.75 22.42
N ARG A 41 3.50 6.70 23.24
CA ARG A 41 4.70 6.34 24.00
C ARG A 41 5.84 5.89 23.11
N ALA A 42 5.55 5.16 22.04
CA ALA A 42 6.50 4.79 21.01
C ALA A 42 6.97 6.00 20.17
N GLY A 43 6.40 7.20 20.35
CA GLY A 43 6.79 8.38 19.58
C GLY A 43 6.28 8.39 18.13
N ALA A 44 5.27 7.57 17.82
CA ALA A 44 4.64 7.48 16.50
C ALA A 44 3.10 7.58 16.57
N PRO A 45 2.52 8.63 17.20
CA PRO A 45 1.08 8.74 17.42
C PRO A 45 0.28 8.79 16.11
N HIS A 46 0.86 9.33 15.04
CA HIS A 46 0.24 9.43 13.71
C HIS A 46 -0.05 8.07 13.08
N LEU A 47 0.75 7.03 13.38
CA LEU A 47 0.50 5.68 12.85
C LEU A 47 -0.89 5.17 13.23
N MET A 48 -1.40 5.55 14.40
CA MET A 48 -2.73 5.15 14.83
C MET A 48 -3.82 5.74 13.92
N ASP A 49 -3.71 7.03 13.58
CA ASP A 49 -4.74 7.75 12.82
C ASP A 49 -4.58 7.58 11.31
N GLU A 50 -3.36 7.39 10.81
CA GLU A 50 -3.04 7.35 9.38
C GLU A 50 -2.94 5.93 8.82
N VAL A 51 -2.64 4.93 9.66
CA VAL A 51 -2.43 3.55 9.23
C VAL A 51 -3.39 2.60 9.95
N VAL A 52 -3.31 2.52 11.28
CA VAL A 52 -4.01 1.48 12.04
C VAL A 52 -5.53 1.61 11.92
N LEU A 53 -6.11 2.74 12.34
CA LEU A 53 -7.56 2.93 12.33
C LEU A 53 -8.18 2.90 10.93
N PRO A 54 -7.57 3.52 9.90
CA PRO A 54 -8.06 3.39 8.54
C PRO A 54 -8.21 1.95 8.09
N LEU A 55 -7.18 1.10 8.28
CA LEU A 55 -7.20 -0.29 7.84
C LEU A 55 -8.23 -1.14 8.64
N PHE A 56 -8.41 -0.88 9.94
CA PHE A 56 -9.45 -1.54 10.74
C PHE A 56 -10.87 -1.20 10.30
N CYS A 57 -11.14 0.08 10.00
CA CYS A 57 -12.47 0.51 9.60
C CYS A 57 -12.96 -0.13 8.29
N GLU A 58 -12.05 -0.72 7.52
CA GLU A 58 -12.32 -1.35 6.23
C GLU A 58 -12.66 -2.84 6.34
N GLY A 59 -12.50 -3.45 7.52
CA GLY A 59 -12.93 -4.81 7.83
C GLY A 59 -11.95 -5.93 7.49
N ASP A 60 -10.76 -5.61 6.98
CA ASP A 60 -9.80 -6.59 6.43
C ASP A 60 -8.46 -6.58 7.18
N SER A 61 -8.46 -6.09 8.42
CA SER A 61 -7.26 -5.94 9.22
C SER A 61 -7.47 -6.54 10.60
N GLN A 62 -6.44 -7.23 11.07
CA GLN A 62 -6.37 -7.78 12.42
C GLN A 62 -5.13 -7.22 13.11
N MET A 63 -5.15 -7.18 14.45
CA MET A 63 -3.99 -6.81 15.25
C MET A 63 -3.71 -7.89 16.27
N PHE A 64 -2.42 -8.19 16.40
CA PHE A 64 -1.89 -9.08 17.41
C PHE A 64 -1.09 -8.23 18.37
N VAL A 65 -1.49 -8.25 19.63
CA VAL A 65 -1.08 -7.27 20.62
C VAL A 65 -0.54 -7.97 21.84
N GLY A 66 0.74 -7.74 22.13
CA GLY A 66 1.33 -8.12 23.41
C GLY A 66 0.81 -7.20 24.51
N VAL A 67 0.05 -7.76 25.44
CA VAL A 67 -0.50 -7.06 26.61
C VAL A 67 0.21 -7.59 27.85
N ARG A 68 0.95 -6.69 28.51
CA ARG A 68 1.58 -6.97 29.79
C ARG A 68 0.63 -6.53 30.90
N ASP A 69 0.14 -7.51 31.66
CA ASP A 69 -0.76 -7.22 32.78
C ASP A 69 0.05 -6.62 33.93
N ARG A 70 -0.49 -5.57 34.58
CA ARG A 70 0.20 -4.97 35.72
C ARG A 70 0.16 -5.91 36.94
N PRO A 71 1.17 -5.86 37.83
CA PRO A 71 1.07 -6.46 39.15
C PRO A 71 -0.15 -5.92 39.91
N TRP A 72 -0.76 -6.77 40.72
CA TRP A 72 -2.03 -6.54 41.41
C TRP A 72 -2.18 -5.11 42.01
N PRO A 73 -3.34 -4.44 41.84
CA PRO A 73 -4.62 -4.97 41.33
C PRO A 73 -4.78 -4.86 39.80
N PRO A 74 -5.40 -5.79 39.06
CA PRO A 74 -5.44 -5.78 37.58
C PRO A 74 -6.54 -4.89 36.95
N TRP A 75 -7.01 -3.83 37.62
CA TRP A 75 -8.08 -2.95 37.12
C TRP A 75 -7.78 -1.44 37.25
N GLY A 76 -8.46 -0.63 36.42
CA GLY A 76 -8.34 0.83 36.36
C GLY A 76 -7.67 1.34 35.07
N LEU A 77 -7.60 2.67 34.92
CA LEU A 77 -6.84 3.30 33.82
C LEU A 77 -5.37 2.83 33.87
N GLY A 78 -4.87 2.30 32.76
CA GLY A 78 -3.51 1.74 32.67
C GLY A 78 -3.35 0.31 33.20
N ALA A 79 -4.43 -0.44 33.44
CA ALA A 79 -4.35 -1.84 33.86
C ALA A 79 -3.89 -2.81 32.76
N ARG A 80 -4.18 -2.48 31.49
CA ARG A 80 -3.67 -3.18 30.31
C ARG A 80 -2.56 -2.33 29.69
N ASN A 81 -1.33 -2.82 29.75
CA ASN A 81 -0.20 -2.14 29.13
C ASN A 81 0.14 -2.85 27.83
N ILE A 82 -0.20 -2.25 26.69
CA ILE A 82 0.23 -2.76 25.39
C ILE A 82 1.74 -2.51 25.27
N VAL A 83 2.49 -3.57 24.97
CA VAL A 83 3.95 -3.57 24.87
C VAL A 83 4.46 -3.92 23.48
N ALA A 84 3.64 -4.60 22.69
CA ALA A 84 3.93 -4.96 21.30
C ALA A 84 2.67 -4.93 20.45
N VAL A 85 2.79 -4.55 19.18
CA VAL A 85 1.71 -4.52 18.19
C VAL A 85 2.26 -4.96 16.84
N VAL A 86 1.63 -5.95 16.22
CA VAL A 86 1.74 -6.20 14.79
C VAL A 86 0.35 -6.15 14.18
N GLN A 87 0.24 -5.51 13.02
CA GLN A 87 -0.99 -5.42 12.25
C GLN A 87 -0.84 -6.26 10.99
N THR A 88 -1.87 -7.07 10.70
CA THR A 88 -2.04 -7.72 9.41
C THR A 88 -3.13 -7.00 8.64
N HIS A 89 -3.00 -6.97 7.32
CA HIS A 89 -4.03 -6.42 6.45
C HIS A 89 -4.08 -7.23 5.16
N MET A 90 -5.27 -7.64 4.75
CA MET A 90 -5.46 -8.42 3.52
C MET A 90 -5.17 -7.56 2.29
N VAL A 91 -4.18 -7.96 1.49
CA VAL A 91 -3.72 -7.23 0.30
C VAL A 91 -3.99 -7.98 -1.00
N ALA A 92 -4.24 -9.29 -0.99
CA ALA A 92 -4.97 -9.99 -2.07
C ALA A 92 -5.72 -11.17 -1.44
N ASP A 93 -6.54 -11.87 -2.21
CA ASP A 93 -7.10 -13.14 -1.74
C ASP A 93 -5.95 -14.08 -1.35
N GLY A 94 -5.88 -14.46 -0.07
CA GLY A 94 -4.79 -15.26 0.49
C GLY A 94 -3.46 -14.52 0.72
N CYS A 95 -3.30 -13.24 0.33
CA CYS A 95 -2.05 -12.50 0.52
C CYS A 95 -2.20 -11.36 1.53
N TRP A 96 -1.31 -11.30 2.52
CA TRP A 96 -1.39 -10.36 3.64
C TRP A 96 -0.15 -9.45 3.70
N GLY A 97 -0.35 -8.17 3.99
CA GLY A 97 0.73 -7.29 4.42
C GLY A 97 0.89 -7.38 5.93
N LEU A 98 2.14 -7.37 6.41
CA LEU A 98 2.44 -7.24 7.85
C LEU A 98 3.16 -5.93 8.12
N SER A 99 2.77 -5.27 9.22
CA SER A 99 3.60 -4.21 9.79
C SER A 99 4.88 -4.81 10.38
N PRO A 100 5.93 -4.02 10.63
CA PRO A 100 6.90 -4.40 11.64
C PRO A 100 6.19 -4.68 12.98
N VAL A 101 6.82 -5.46 13.85
CA VAL A 101 6.38 -5.54 15.25
C VAL A 101 6.79 -4.23 15.91
N HIS A 102 5.83 -3.37 16.17
CA HIS A 102 6.04 -2.16 16.96
C HIS A 102 6.14 -2.57 18.42
N VAL A 103 7.18 -2.13 19.11
CA VAL A 103 7.36 -2.37 20.54
C VAL A 103 7.61 -1.06 21.26
N ALA A 104 7.38 -1.04 22.58
CA ALA A 104 7.76 0.09 23.42
C ALA A 104 9.30 0.25 23.45
N ASP A 105 9.80 1.46 23.75
CA ASP A 105 11.23 1.77 23.74
C ASP A 105 12.05 0.84 24.65
N GLU A 106 11.47 0.45 25.79
CA GLU A 106 12.06 -0.51 26.73
C GLU A 106 12.18 -1.95 26.20
N ASP A 107 11.45 -2.30 25.14
CA ASP A 107 11.37 -3.64 24.57
C ASP A 107 12.00 -3.72 23.15
N LEU A 108 12.71 -2.67 22.69
CA LEU A 108 13.26 -2.57 21.31
C LEU A 108 14.14 -3.74 20.86
N THR A 109 14.87 -4.38 21.80
CA THR A 109 15.71 -5.55 21.49
C THR A 109 15.15 -6.85 22.07
N ASN A 110 13.88 -6.85 22.48
CA ASN A 110 13.19 -8.01 23.03
C ASN A 110 12.74 -8.96 21.90
N VAL A 111 13.70 -9.73 21.39
CA VAL A 111 13.48 -10.64 20.24
C VAL A 111 12.42 -11.68 20.54
N GLY A 112 12.37 -12.23 21.77
CA GLY A 112 11.36 -13.20 22.17
C GLY A 112 9.93 -12.64 22.09
N LEU A 113 9.72 -11.40 22.54
CA LEU A 113 8.42 -10.73 22.42
C LEU A 113 8.06 -10.47 20.95
N CYS A 114 8.99 -9.95 20.15
CA CYS A 114 8.76 -9.70 18.73
C CYS A 114 8.40 -10.99 17.97
N ALA A 115 9.20 -12.04 18.16
CA ALA A 115 9.00 -13.33 17.52
C ALA A 115 7.69 -14.00 17.95
N ALA A 116 7.34 -13.95 19.24
CA ALA A 116 6.10 -14.54 19.74
C ALA A 116 4.85 -13.84 19.16
N VAL A 117 4.82 -12.50 19.15
CA VAL A 117 3.71 -11.73 18.60
C VAL A 117 3.58 -11.93 17.09
N TYR A 118 4.71 -11.98 16.37
CA TYR A 118 4.72 -12.23 14.93
C TYR A 118 4.31 -13.66 14.59
N LYS A 119 4.74 -14.65 15.38
CA LYS A 119 4.34 -16.05 15.24
C LYS A 119 2.83 -16.23 15.33
N GLU A 120 2.18 -15.65 16.34
CA GLU A 120 0.71 -15.73 16.47
C GLU A 120 -0.01 -15.16 15.26
N ALA A 121 0.52 -14.08 14.68
CA ALA A 121 0.01 -13.52 13.43
C ALA A 121 0.18 -14.52 12.27
N LEU A 122 1.37 -15.10 12.10
CA LEU A 122 1.63 -16.09 11.05
C LEU A 122 0.79 -17.36 11.23
N GLU A 123 0.66 -17.91 12.42
CA GLU A 123 -0.14 -19.12 12.66
C GLU A 123 -1.63 -18.91 12.37
N THR A 124 -2.14 -17.73 12.71
CA THR A 124 -3.51 -17.36 12.37
C THR A 124 -3.73 -17.31 10.86
N LEU A 125 -2.76 -16.78 10.11
CA LEU A 125 -2.80 -16.75 8.65
C LEU A 125 -2.58 -18.15 8.03
N ALA A 126 -1.73 -18.98 8.64
CA ALA A 126 -1.37 -20.33 8.17
C ALA A 126 -2.53 -21.34 8.19
N VAL A 127 -3.66 -20.97 8.79
CA VAL A 127 -4.92 -21.74 8.70
C VAL A 127 -5.31 -21.96 7.23
N ASP A 128 -5.04 -20.98 6.37
CA ASP A 128 -5.07 -21.19 4.91
C ASP A 128 -3.68 -21.66 4.45
N PRO A 129 -3.54 -22.90 3.91
CA PRO A 129 -2.26 -23.42 3.45
C PRO A 129 -1.68 -22.66 2.25
N ASN A 130 -2.50 -21.86 1.56
CA ASN A 130 -2.05 -21.02 0.46
C ASN A 130 -1.80 -19.56 0.89
N ALA A 131 -1.88 -19.26 2.19
CA ALA A 131 -1.65 -17.91 2.67
C ALA A 131 -0.21 -17.48 2.38
N GLU A 132 -0.07 -16.27 1.84
CA GLU A 132 1.20 -15.60 1.60
C GLU A 132 1.27 -14.30 2.38
N VAL A 133 2.49 -13.86 2.67
CA VAL A 133 2.78 -12.56 3.26
C VAL A 133 3.73 -11.77 2.39
N HIS A 134 3.64 -10.44 2.45
CA HIS A 134 4.51 -9.60 1.64
C HIS A 134 5.05 -8.37 2.37
N TYR A 135 6.19 -7.89 1.85
CA TYR A 135 6.79 -6.61 2.15
C TYR A 135 7.09 -5.85 0.85
N LEU A 136 7.01 -4.52 0.91
CA LEU A 136 7.46 -3.64 -0.17
C LEU A 136 8.85 -3.12 0.20
N VAL A 137 9.87 -3.44 -0.60
CA VAL A 137 11.26 -3.10 -0.30
C VAL A 137 11.81 -2.13 -1.33
N ALA A 138 12.41 -1.04 -0.88
CA ALA A 138 13.00 -0.03 -1.73
C ALA A 138 14.08 -0.66 -2.63
N GLU A 139 14.04 -0.32 -3.91
CA GLU A 139 15.04 -0.77 -4.86
C GLU A 139 16.44 -0.29 -4.43
N GLY A 140 17.37 -1.25 -4.31
CA GLY A 140 18.72 -1.00 -3.80
C GLY A 140 18.90 -1.16 -2.29
N SER A 141 17.85 -1.43 -1.51
CA SER A 141 17.99 -1.79 -0.08
C SER A 141 18.64 -3.16 0.08
N ARG A 142 19.97 -3.17 0.23
CA ARG A 142 20.76 -4.39 0.32
C ARG A 142 20.48 -5.19 1.60
N LEU A 143 20.29 -4.52 2.73
CA LEU A 143 20.09 -5.19 4.02
C LEU A 143 18.71 -5.86 4.08
N ALA A 144 17.64 -5.14 3.69
CA ALA A 144 16.30 -5.71 3.65
C ALA A 144 16.23 -6.87 2.66
N ASP A 145 16.77 -6.70 1.45
CA ASP A 145 16.83 -7.76 0.43
C ASP A 145 17.49 -9.05 0.95
N LEU A 146 18.70 -8.94 1.50
CA LEU A 146 19.43 -10.10 2.04
C LEU A 146 18.68 -10.77 3.18
N THR A 147 18.08 -9.98 4.07
CA THR A 147 17.39 -10.51 5.27
C THR A 147 16.10 -11.22 4.89
N LEU A 148 15.27 -10.62 4.02
CA LEU A 148 14.02 -11.23 3.58
C LEU A 148 14.25 -12.50 2.77
N ARG A 149 15.19 -12.51 1.81
CA ARG A 149 15.51 -13.73 1.03
C ARG A 149 16.04 -14.86 1.91
N ARG A 150 16.77 -14.54 2.98
CA ARG A 150 17.30 -15.55 3.92
C ARG A 150 16.17 -16.33 4.60
N VAL A 151 15.03 -15.69 4.84
CA VAL A 151 13.85 -16.33 5.46
C VAL A 151 12.77 -16.73 4.43
N GLY A 152 13.12 -16.79 3.15
CA GLY A 152 12.28 -17.38 2.10
C GLY A 152 11.40 -16.42 1.33
N PHE A 153 11.55 -15.11 1.49
CA PHE A 153 10.86 -14.17 0.61
C PHE A 153 11.49 -14.15 -0.79
N GLU A 154 10.64 -14.16 -1.80
CA GLU A 154 11.01 -14.02 -3.20
C GLU A 154 10.51 -12.69 -3.74
N ARG A 155 11.36 -12.00 -4.51
CA ARG A 155 11.02 -10.74 -5.17
C ARG A 155 10.11 -11.01 -6.37
N THR A 156 8.99 -10.30 -6.47
CA THR A 156 8.11 -10.32 -7.64
C THR A 156 8.43 -9.18 -8.62
N GLU A 157 7.74 -9.17 -9.77
CA GLU A 157 7.85 -8.11 -10.77
C GLU A 157 7.01 -6.87 -10.46
N ASP A 158 6.17 -6.94 -9.43
CA ASP A 158 5.29 -5.84 -9.08
C ASP A 158 6.06 -4.67 -8.48
N VAL A 159 5.77 -3.49 -9.04
CA VAL A 159 6.43 -2.25 -8.64
C VAL A 159 5.45 -1.33 -7.94
N PHE A 160 5.86 -0.82 -6.78
CA PHE A 160 5.14 0.19 -6.04
C PHE A 160 5.94 1.49 -6.04
N LEU A 161 5.41 2.54 -6.66
CA LEU A 161 6.09 3.83 -6.78
C LEU A 161 5.56 4.86 -5.78
N THR A 162 6.48 5.42 -5.02
CA THR A 162 6.23 6.58 -4.15
C THR A 162 7.04 7.78 -4.61
N GLU A 163 6.85 8.91 -3.93
CA GLU A 163 7.73 10.06 -4.03
C GLU A 163 9.21 9.75 -3.72
N ALA A 164 9.45 8.91 -2.71
CA ALA A 164 10.76 8.78 -2.09
C ALA A 164 11.60 7.66 -2.71
N ALA A 165 10.94 6.59 -3.14
CA ALA A 165 11.57 5.44 -3.77
C ALA A 165 10.61 4.63 -4.63
N ARG A 166 11.21 3.85 -5.52
CA ARG A 166 10.63 2.70 -6.19
C ARG A 166 10.78 1.48 -5.28
N TYR A 167 9.69 0.78 -5.02
CA TYR A 167 9.64 -0.41 -4.18
C TYR A 167 9.28 -1.63 -5.02
N LEU A 168 9.84 -2.76 -4.62
CA LEU A 168 9.64 -4.07 -5.21
C LEU A 168 8.91 -4.94 -4.18
N THR A 169 7.96 -5.74 -4.63
CA THR A 169 7.24 -6.65 -3.72
C THR A 169 8.08 -7.90 -3.45
N TYR A 170 8.10 -8.31 -2.18
CA TYR A 170 8.69 -9.55 -1.71
C TYR A 170 7.58 -10.40 -1.11
N ARG A 171 7.41 -11.65 -1.52
CA ARG A 171 6.36 -12.56 -1.02
C ARG A 171 6.95 -13.85 -0.46
N ALA A 172 6.32 -14.42 0.56
CA ALA A 172 6.65 -15.74 1.09
C ALA A 172 5.36 -16.47 1.49
N PRO A 173 5.23 -17.78 1.23
CA PRO A 173 4.21 -18.61 1.85
C PRO A 173 4.35 -18.58 3.37
N VAL A 174 3.24 -18.43 4.09
CA VAL A 174 3.23 -18.25 5.55
C VAL A 174 3.83 -19.46 6.27
N GLY A 175 3.46 -20.68 5.86
CA GLY A 175 3.98 -21.91 6.45
C GLY A 175 5.50 -22.03 6.29
N GLU A 176 6.02 -21.76 5.07
CA GLU A 176 7.47 -21.75 4.83
C GLU A 176 8.19 -20.68 5.64
N LEU A 177 7.58 -19.51 5.84
CA LEU A 177 8.17 -18.45 6.65
C LEU A 177 8.26 -18.86 8.13
N LEU A 178 7.22 -19.50 8.68
CA LEU A 178 7.24 -20.06 10.04
C LEU A 178 8.37 -21.09 10.21
N ASP A 179 8.51 -21.99 9.23
CA ASP A 179 9.57 -23.01 9.23
C ASP A 179 10.95 -22.37 9.17
N ARG A 180 11.16 -21.44 8.24
CA ARG A 180 12.47 -20.79 8.03
C ARG A 180 12.88 -19.87 9.16
N LEU A 181 11.93 -19.28 9.89
CA LEU A 181 12.21 -18.54 11.12
C LEU A 181 12.47 -19.47 12.32
N GLY A 182 12.31 -20.78 12.17
CA GLY A 182 12.47 -21.75 13.25
C GLY A 182 11.37 -21.66 14.31
N LEU A 183 10.18 -21.18 13.93
CA LEU A 183 9.06 -20.91 14.85
C LEU A 183 7.94 -21.94 14.76
N ALA A 184 7.84 -22.72 13.67
CA ALA A 184 6.72 -23.63 13.42
C ALA A 184 6.47 -24.66 14.54
N GLU A 185 7.54 -25.26 15.07
CA GLU A 185 7.45 -26.32 16.09
C GLU A 185 7.64 -25.79 17.52
N ALA A 186 7.93 -24.50 17.69
CA ALA A 186 8.12 -23.90 19.00
C ALA A 186 6.77 -23.44 19.57
N ASP A 187 6.51 -23.67 20.86
CA ASP A 187 5.33 -23.08 21.51
C ASP A 187 5.52 -21.56 21.67
N THR A 188 4.49 -20.77 21.43
CA THR A 188 4.58 -19.29 21.56
C THR A 188 5.04 -18.85 22.94
N VAL A 189 4.66 -19.58 23.99
CA VAL A 189 5.10 -19.33 25.37
C VAL A 189 6.61 -19.55 25.52
N ASP A 190 7.14 -20.59 24.88
CA ASP A 190 8.57 -20.89 24.89
C ASP A 190 9.36 -19.82 24.13
N VAL A 191 8.88 -19.40 22.96
CA VAL A 191 9.43 -18.27 22.18
C VAL A 191 9.46 -16.99 23.01
N LEU A 192 8.34 -16.66 23.67
CA LEU A 192 8.19 -15.47 24.51
C LEU A 192 9.14 -15.51 25.72
N SER A 193 9.39 -16.70 26.26
CA SER A 193 10.33 -16.94 27.36
C SER A 193 11.82 -16.98 26.94
N GLY A 194 12.11 -16.79 25.64
CA GLY A 194 13.47 -16.82 25.11
C GLY A 194 14.06 -18.23 24.97
N ALA A 195 13.23 -19.28 24.97
CA ALA A 195 13.66 -20.67 24.84
C ALA A 195 13.96 -21.06 23.38
N LEU A 196 14.70 -20.19 22.68
CA LEU A 196 15.20 -20.42 21.32
C LEU A 196 16.69 -20.78 21.39
N ASP A 197 17.15 -21.62 20.46
CA ASP A 197 18.59 -21.80 20.28
C ASP A 197 19.24 -20.53 19.69
N ASP A 198 20.58 -20.41 19.83
CA ASP A 198 21.31 -19.20 19.46
C ASP A 198 21.22 -18.87 17.95
N GLU A 199 21.03 -19.87 17.08
CA GLU A 199 20.89 -19.68 15.64
C GLU A 199 19.50 -19.13 15.31
N THR A 200 18.44 -19.76 15.84
CA THR A 200 17.05 -19.33 15.70
C THR A 200 16.83 -17.93 16.29
N PHE A 201 17.39 -17.67 17.47
CA PHE A 201 17.35 -16.34 18.10
C PHE A 201 18.05 -15.30 17.21
N GLY A 202 19.26 -15.59 16.73
CA GLY A 202 20.03 -14.68 15.88
C GLY A 202 19.33 -14.37 14.54
N LEU A 203 18.64 -15.36 13.96
CA LEU A 203 17.85 -15.19 12.74
C LEU A 203 16.65 -14.26 12.97
N ASN A 204 15.84 -14.52 14.00
CA ASN A 204 14.70 -13.67 14.35
C ASN A 204 15.13 -12.25 14.75
N ALA A 205 16.25 -12.12 15.47
CA ALA A 205 16.83 -10.82 15.79
C ALA A 205 17.19 -10.04 14.52
N ALA A 206 17.84 -10.68 13.54
CA ALA A 206 18.17 -10.03 12.27
C ALA A 206 16.89 -9.63 11.52
N PHE A 207 15.94 -10.56 11.38
CA PHE A 207 14.69 -10.33 10.67
C PHE A 207 13.88 -9.18 11.27
N HIS A 208 13.50 -9.25 12.55
CA HIS A 208 12.63 -8.24 13.16
C HIS A 208 13.30 -6.87 13.25
N ASN A 209 14.60 -6.81 13.58
CA ASN A 209 15.30 -5.53 13.63
C ASN A 209 15.46 -4.91 12.24
N THR A 210 15.74 -5.70 11.20
CA THR A 210 15.82 -5.18 9.83
C THR A 210 14.46 -4.69 9.35
N VAL A 211 13.38 -5.43 9.58
CA VAL A 211 12.03 -4.99 9.19
C VAL A 211 11.65 -3.71 9.94
N TYR A 212 11.88 -3.65 11.25
CA TYR A 212 11.59 -2.48 12.07
C TYR A 212 12.42 -1.25 11.67
N LEU A 213 13.73 -1.39 11.53
CA LEU A 213 14.63 -0.28 11.15
C LEU A 213 14.38 0.16 9.70
N GLY A 214 14.15 -0.78 8.79
CA GLY A 214 13.84 -0.48 7.40
C GLY A 214 12.55 0.32 7.25
N SER A 215 11.60 0.13 8.16
CA SER A 215 10.31 0.84 8.21
C SER A 215 10.37 2.16 9.00
N ARG A 216 11.50 2.53 9.63
CA ARG A 216 11.57 3.70 10.56
C ARG A 216 11.27 5.04 9.90
N ALA A 217 11.56 5.23 8.60
CA ALA A 217 11.29 6.52 7.96
C ALA A 217 9.79 6.87 7.94
N GLU A 218 8.90 5.88 8.11
CA GLU A 218 7.46 6.05 8.26
C GLU A 218 7.06 6.85 9.52
N TRP A 219 7.98 6.97 10.48
CA TRP A 219 7.72 7.62 11.77
C TRP A 219 7.94 9.14 11.68
N VAL A 220 8.46 9.63 10.56
CA VAL A 220 8.84 11.04 10.40
C VAL A 220 7.76 11.78 9.61
N VAL A 221 6.85 12.43 10.35
CA VAL A 221 5.64 13.13 9.84
C VAL A 221 5.95 14.23 8.80
N ASP A 222 7.19 14.74 8.73
CA ASP A 222 7.54 15.89 7.88
C ASP A 222 8.68 15.61 6.88
N ARG A 223 8.96 14.33 6.58
CA ARG A 223 9.98 13.96 5.57
C ARG A 223 9.46 12.97 4.53
N PRO A 224 8.39 13.31 3.79
CA PRO A 224 7.81 12.44 2.78
C PRO A 224 8.79 12.06 1.65
N SER A 225 9.88 12.81 1.50
CA SER A 225 10.95 12.55 0.51
C SER A 225 12.05 11.60 0.99
N VAL A 226 12.07 11.20 2.27
CA VAL A 226 13.04 10.22 2.77
C VAL A 226 12.45 8.82 2.59
N PRO A 227 13.06 7.97 1.75
CA PRO A 227 12.52 6.63 1.54
C PRO A 227 12.71 5.78 2.80
N SER A 228 11.68 5.03 3.18
CA SER A 228 11.88 3.88 4.04
C SER A 228 12.49 2.77 3.19
N GLU A 229 13.34 1.93 3.78
CA GLU A 229 13.86 0.77 3.06
C GLU A 229 12.77 -0.29 2.88
N ILE A 230 11.84 -0.36 3.82
CA ILE A 230 10.63 -1.17 3.75
C ILE A 230 9.46 -0.20 3.89
N ALA A 231 8.54 -0.20 2.93
CA ALA A 231 7.38 0.69 2.97
C ALA A 231 6.33 0.19 3.96
N ARG A 232 5.53 1.15 4.45
CA ARG A 232 4.42 0.90 5.37
C ARG A 232 3.44 -0.11 4.79
N LEU A 233 2.52 -0.58 5.64
CA LEU A 233 1.30 -1.22 5.15
C LEU A 233 0.58 -0.26 4.20
N VAL A 234 0.84 -0.40 2.90
CA VAL A 234 0.15 0.35 1.88
C VAL A 234 -0.95 -0.55 1.35
N ARG A 235 -2.18 -0.04 1.38
CA ARG A 235 -3.25 -0.65 0.63
C ARG A 235 -2.85 -0.69 -0.83
N GLY A 236 -3.01 -1.86 -1.42
CA GLY A 236 -3.02 -1.94 -2.86
C GLY A 236 -1.69 -2.01 -3.58
N GLY A 237 -0.66 -2.55 -2.94
CA GLY A 237 0.35 -3.27 -3.71
C GLY A 237 -0.32 -4.30 -4.65
N HIS A 238 -1.40 -4.98 -4.20
CA HIS A 238 -1.97 -6.14 -4.90
C HIS A 238 -3.49 -6.42 -4.77
N TYR A 239 -4.34 -5.56 -4.15
CA TYR A 239 -5.79 -5.90 -3.98
C TYR A 239 -6.71 -5.22 -5.02
N SER A 240 -7.62 -5.99 -5.58
CA SER A 240 -8.82 -5.59 -6.34
C SER A 240 -10.10 -5.83 -5.51
N LYS A 241 -10.73 -4.79 -4.92
CA LYS A 241 -12.03 -4.91 -4.19
C LYS A 241 -13.22 -4.58 -5.10
N PRO A 242 -14.45 -4.95 -4.68
CA PRO A 242 -15.24 -6.00 -5.31
C PRO A 242 -15.64 -5.65 -6.77
N ALA A 243 -15.09 -6.42 -7.72
CA ALA A 243 -15.38 -6.51 -9.17
C ALA A 243 -14.10 -6.77 -9.98
N GLY A 244 -12.91 -6.68 -9.39
CA GLY A 244 -11.67 -6.91 -10.10
C GLY A 244 -11.32 -8.39 -10.24
N VAL A 245 -10.55 -8.67 -11.30
CA VAL A 245 -9.99 -9.98 -11.60
C VAL A 245 -8.97 -10.34 -10.52
N PRO A 246 -8.85 -11.63 -10.11
CA PRO A 246 -7.79 -12.06 -9.20
C PRO A 246 -6.42 -11.64 -9.75
N THR A 247 -5.53 -11.15 -8.89
CA THR A 247 -4.12 -11.03 -9.26
C THR A 247 -3.59 -12.43 -9.56
N GLY A 248 -3.01 -12.61 -10.75
CA GLY A 248 -2.51 -13.90 -11.19
C GLY A 248 -1.35 -14.42 -10.33
N THR A 249 -1.12 -15.72 -10.47
CA THR A 249 -0.15 -16.53 -9.72
C THR A 249 1.28 -16.34 -10.23
N GLY A 250 1.73 -15.08 -10.33
CA GLY A 250 2.91 -14.62 -11.10
C GLY A 250 4.04 -15.65 -11.25
N ARG A 251 4.34 -16.02 -12.50
CA ARG A 251 5.55 -16.80 -12.83
C ARG A 251 6.76 -15.87 -12.91
N TYR A 252 7.82 -16.31 -12.24
CA TYR A 252 9.12 -15.65 -12.14
C TYR A 252 9.88 -15.63 -13.46
N GLU A 253 10.20 -14.45 -14.00
CA GLU A 253 11.33 -14.31 -14.92
C GLU A 253 12.22 -13.11 -14.58
N ARG A 254 13.52 -13.27 -14.78
CA ARG A 254 14.56 -12.32 -14.39
C ARG A 254 14.90 -11.41 -15.56
N ASP A 255 14.06 -10.44 -15.87
CA ASP A 255 14.44 -9.35 -16.77
C ASP A 255 14.39 -7.98 -16.08
N PRO A 256 15.21 -6.99 -16.52
CA PRO A 256 15.10 -5.62 -16.04
C PRO A 256 13.67 -5.11 -16.31
N ILE A 257 12.92 -4.92 -15.23
CA ILE A 257 11.48 -4.65 -15.25
C ILE A 257 11.22 -3.30 -15.94
N ALA A 258 10.76 -3.33 -17.19
CA ALA A 258 10.22 -2.17 -17.89
C ALA A 258 8.93 -1.70 -17.19
N GLU A 259 8.87 -0.43 -16.78
CA GLU A 259 7.70 0.15 -16.10
C GLU A 259 6.48 0.19 -17.03
N VAL A 260 5.34 -0.25 -16.52
CA VAL A 260 4.03 -0.28 -17.21
C VAL A 260 3.47 1.14 -17.40
N ALA A 261 3.87 2.07 -16.53
CA ALA A 261 3.51 3.49 -16.58
C ALA A 261 4.74 4.37 -16.36
N GLN A 262 4.87 5.46 -17.12
CA GLN A 262 6.01 6.37 -17.07
C GLN A 262 5.59 7.72 -16.46
N GLY A 263 6.39 8.23 -15.53
CA GLY A 263 6.11 9.46 -14.80
C GLY A 263 6.95 10.67 -15.24
N VAL A 264 6.35 11.85 -15.12
CA VAL A 264 7.01 13.17 -15.19
C VAL A 264 6.67 13.92 -13.90
N ARG A 265 7.70 14.26 -13.13
CA ARG A 265 7.58 15.11 -11.93
C ARG A 265 7.68 16.57 -12.31
N GLU A 266 7.10 17.43 -11.49
CA GLU A 266 7.13 18.88 -11.69
C GLU A 266 6.59 19.24 -13.08
N PHE A 267 5.51 18.53 -13.46
CA PHE A 267 4.92 18.62 -14.80
C PHE A 267 4.40 20.02 -15.10
N LEU A 268 3.88 20.70 -14.08
CA LEU A 268 3.63 22.13 -14.08
C LEU A 268 4.69 22.84 -13.22
N THR A 269 4.93 24.11 -13.49
CA THR A 269 5.65 24.96 -12.51
C THR A 269 4.83 25.11 -11.24
N ASP A 270 5.48 25.41 -10.11
CA ASP A 270 4.78 25.57 -8.82
C ASP A 270 3.66 26.63 -8.89
N ALA A 271 3.91 27.74 -9.59
CA ALA A 271 2.90 28.78 -9.81
C ALA A 271 1.70 28.27 -10.62
N GLU A 272 1.95 27.57 -11.75
CA GLU A 272 0.89 26.97 -12.56
C GLU A 272 0.09 25.93 -11.77
N HIS A 273 0.76 25.11 -10.94
CA HIS A 273 0.14 24.10 -10.08
C HIS A 273 -0.79 24.74 -9.04
N ASP A 274 -0.33 25.76 -8.32
CA ASP A 274 -1.08 26.44 -7.27
C ASP A 274 -2.27 27.22 -7.84
N GLU A 275 -2.08 27.91 -8.96
CA GLU A 275 -3.14 28.62 -9.66
C GLU A 275 -4.21 27.65 -10.19
N PHE A 276 -3.79 26.55 -10.84
CA PHE A 276 -4.72 25.54 -11.33
C PHE A 276 -5.51 24.88 -10.19
N ARG A 277 -4.84 24.53 -9.09
CA ARG A 277 -5.51 23.97 -7.91
C ARG A 277 -6.55 24.94 -7.36
N THR A 278 -6.19 26.22 -7.21
CA THR A 278 -7.11 27.26 -6.72
C THR A 278 -8.31 27.41 -7.65
N TYR A 279 -8.09 27.41 -8.96
CA TYR A 279 -9.14 27.44 -9.96
C TYR A 279 -10.11 26.27 -9.81
N VAL A 280 -9.61 25.03 -9.71
CA VAL A 280 -10.45 23.83 -9.55
C VAL A 280 -11.28 23.88 -8.27
N LEU A 281 -10.67 24.27 -7.14
CA LEU A 281 -11.36 24.37 -5.85
C LEU A 281 -12.49 25.42 -5.89
N GLY A 282 -12.30 26.52 -6.62
CA GLY A 282 -13.34 27.52 -6.84
C GLY A 282 -14.54 27.04 -7.66
N ARG A 283 -14.47 25.86 -8.28
CA ARG A 283 -15.52 25.28 -9.13
C ARG A 283 -16.20 24.06 -8.52
N GLU A 284 -16.12 23.87 -7.20
CA GLU A 284 -16.74 22.73 -6.49
C GLU A 284 -18.22 22.50 -6.90
N SER A 285 -19.02 23.56 -7.06
CA SER A 285 -20.44 23.47 -7.45
C SER A 285 -20.68 22.94 -8.88
N ASP A 286 -19.67 23.01 -9.73
CA ASP A 286 -19.77 22.68 -11.15
C ASP A 286 -19.52 21.17 -11.39
N PHE A 287 -18.92 20.49 -10.43
CA PHE A 287 -18.67 19.05 -10.48
C PHE A 287 -19.98 18.25 -10.55
N LYS A 288 -19.94 17.14 -11.30
CA LYS A 288 -21.06 16.20 -11.47
C LYS A 288 -20.64 14.77 -11.16
N PRO A 289 -21.56 13.88 -10.71
CA PRO A 289 -21.25 12.46 -10.58
C PRO A 289 -20.71 11.87 -11.87
N ALA A 290 -19.64 11.09 -11.77
CA ALA A 290 -19.03 10.45 -12.91
C ALA A 290 -19.91 9.34 -13.47
N THR A 291 -19.77 9.08 -14.76
CA THR A 291 -20.52 8.05 -15.48
C THR A 291 -19.60 6.94 -15.99
N VAL A 292 -20.13 5.73 -16.11
CA VAL A 292 -19.49 4.57 -16.73
C VAL A 292 -20.27 4.17 -18.00
N ARG A 293 -19.59 3.51 -18.95
CA ARG A 293 -20.25 2.86 -20.08
C ARG A 293 -20.42 1.38 -19.78
N MET A 294 -21.65 0.89 -19.81
CA MET A 294 -21.96 -0.52 -19.58
C MET A 294 -22.39 -1.19 -20.88
N SER A 295 -21.96 -2.44 -21.07
CA SER A 295 -22.43 -3.27 -22.18
C SER A 295 -23.96 -3.43 -22.12
N GLY A 296 -24.63 -3.19 -23.24
CA GLY A 296 -26.09 -3.28 -23.35
C GLY A 296 -26.88 -2.03 -22.94
N THR A 297 -26.22 -0.93 -22.55
CA THR A 297 -26.87 0.37 -22.31
C THR A 297 -26.71 1.32 -23.49
N THR A 298 -27.72 2.18 -23.74
CA THR A 298 -27.72 3.15 -24.85
C THR A 298 -26.95 4.45 -24.56
N GLY A 299 -26.28 4.56 -23.40
CA GLY A 299 -25.54 5.76 -23.02
C GLY A 299 -24.82 5.63 -21.68
N PRO A 300 -24.02 6.64 -21.30
CA PRO A 300 -23.33 6.68 -20.02
C PRO A 300 -24.30 6.72 -18.85
N VAL A 301 -24.03 5.94 -17.80
CA VAL A 301 -24.86 5.84 -16.59
C VAL A 301 -24.02 6.08 -15.34
N VAL A 302 -24.64 6.60 -14.28
CA VAL A 302 -24.01 6.67 -12.96
C VAL A 302 -24.21 5.31 -12.27
N ASP A 303 -23.10 4.60 -12.01
CA ASP A 303 -23.11 3.39 -11.19
C ASP A 303 -22.02 3.47 -10.12
N GLU A 304 -22.45 3.84 -8.91
CA GLU A 304 -21.57 3.99 -7.74
C GLU A 304 -20.96 2.67 -7.26
N ARG A 305 -21.43 1.51 -7.74
CA ARG A 305 -20.81 0.21 -7.46
C ARG A 305 -19.55 -0.01 -8.28
N VAL A 306 -19.42 0.68 -9.41
CA VAL A 306 -18.27 0.57 -10.32
C VAL A 306 -17.35 1.77 -10.18
N ARG A 307 -17.92 2.98 -10.13
CA ARG A 307 -17.18 4.23 -10.04
C ARG A 307 -17.90 5.20 -9.11
N ARG A 308 -17.19 5.67 -8.10
CA ARG A 308 -17.64 6.74 -7.23
C ARG A 308 -16.63 7.87 -7.28
N SER A 309 -16.99 8.93 -7.99
CA SER A 309 -16.17 10.14 -8.13
C SER A 309 -17.02 11.29 -8.69
N LEU A 310 -16.50 12.50 -8.57
CA LEU A 310 -17.03 13.68 -9.23
C LEU A 310 -16.14 14.09 -10.41
N VAL A 311 -16.72 14.63 -11.47
CA VAL A 311 -16.00 15.08 -12.67
C VAL A 311 -16.36 16.50 -13.08
N LEU A 312 -15.38 17.21 -13.61
CA LEU A 312 -15.51 18.49 -14.29
C LEU A 312 -14.87 18.36 -15.67
N HIS A 313 -15.67 18.46 -16.72
CA HIS A 313 -15.22 18.25 -18.11
C HIS A 313 -14.53 19.47 -18.72
N GLU A 314 -14.88 20.68 -18.28
CA GLU A 314 -14.35 21.92 -18.84
C GLU A 314 -13.25 22.47 -17.94
N LEU A 315 -11.99 22.37 -18.40
CA LEU A 315 -10.84 22.93 -17.68
C LEU A 315 -10.65 24.43 -17.98
N GLY A 316 -11.42 24.97 -18.92
CA GLY A 316 -11.42 26.38 -19.28
C GLY A 316 -10.03 26.84 -19.75
N PRO A 317 -9.44 27.89 -19.14
CA PRO A 317 -8.15 28.43 -19.60
C PRO A 317 -6.99 27.44 -19.48
N TYR A 318 -7.12 26.39 -18.66
CA TYR A 318 -6.06 25.41 -18.43
C TYR A 318 -6.03 24.27 -19.46
N GLU A 319 -7.02 24.15 -20.35
CA GLU A 319 -7.01 23.12 -21.42
C GLU A 319 -5.77 23.25 -22.31
N ALA A 320 -5.46 24.47 -22.75
CA ALA A 320 -4.30 24.73 -23.59
C ALA A 320 -3.00 24.42 -22.86
N LEU A 321 -2.88 24.81 -21.58
CA LEU A 321 -1.70 24.53 -20.77
C LEU A 321 -1.41 23.03 -20.70
N PHE A 322 -2.38 22.22 -20.29
CA PHE A 322 -2.20 20.77 -20.19
C PHE A 322 -1.93 20.14 -21.55
N THR A 323 -2.62 20.59 -22.60
CA THR A 323 -2.43 20.07 -23.97
C THR A 323 -1.00 20.27 -24.45
N GLU A 324 -0.42 21.46 -24.25
CA GLU A 324 0.95 21.75 -24.68
C GLU A 324 1.97 20.97 -23.84
N ARG A 325 1.81 20.90 -22.51
CA ARG A 325 2.69 20.09 -21.64
C ARG A 325 2.65 18.60 -22.00
N ILE A 326 1.48 18.05 -22.33
CA ILE A 326 1.36 16.67 -22.80
C ILE A 326 2.15 16.47 -24.10
N LYS A 327 2.03 17.37 -25.07
CA LYS A 327 2.76 17.30 -26.35
C LYS A 327 4.28 17.38 -26.16
N GLU A 328 4.75 18.25 -25.27
CA GLU A 328 6.18 18.40 -24.92
C GLU A 328 6.80 17.07 -24.47
N HIS A 329 6.06 16.27 -23.70
CA HIS A 329 6.55 15.00 -23.17
C HIS A 329 6.21 13.77 -24.03
N LEU A 330 5.31 13.89 -25.00
CA LEU A 330 4.72 12.76 -25.72
C LEU A 330 5.76 11.85 -26.38
N GLN A 331 6.70 12.42 -27.15
CA GLN A 331 7.72 11.63 -27.85
C GLN A 331 8.59 10.84 -26.87
N GLN A 332 9.00 11.47 -25.78
CA GLN A 332 9.82 10.84 -24.74
C GLN A 332 9.05 9.72 -24.04
N MET A 333 7.78 9.95 -23.69
CA MET A 333 6.95 8.95 -23.01
C MET A 333 6.66 7.75 -23.91
N CYS A 334 6.34 7.96 -25.19
CA CYS A 334 6.16 6.87 -26.15
C CYS A 334 7.44 6.03 -26.27
N SER A 335 8.62 6.66 -26.33
CA SER A 335 9.90 5.94 -26.37
C SER A 335 10.15 5.11 -25.11
N ARG A 336 9.85 5.64 -23.92
CA ARG A 336 10.03 4.93 -22.63
C ARG A 336 9.04 3.79 -22.46
N LEU A 337 7.84 3.92 -22.99
CA LEU A 337 6.78 2.90 -23.00
C LEU A 337 6.92 1.90 -24.16
N SER A 338 7.97 2.00 -24.97
CA SER A 338 8.15 1.19 -26.19
C SER A 338 6.94 1.24 -27.15
N LEU A 339 6.24 2.38 -27.19
CA LEU A 339 5.12 2.61 -28.09
C LEU A 339 5.62 3.16 -29.44
N PRO A 340 5.17 2.58 -30.58
CA PRO A 340 5.42 3.14 -31.89
C PRO A 340 4.88 4.57 -32.00
N ALA A 341 5.54 5.41 -32.80
CA ALA A 341 4.99 6.72 -33.13
C ALA A 341 3.66 6.57 -33.88
N PHE A 342 2.68 7.40 -33.53
CA PHE A 342 1.35 7.42 -34.14
C PHE A 342 0.98 8.85 -34.54
N PRO A 343 0.11 9.04 -35.55
CA PRO A 343 -0.34 10.37 -35.93
C PRO A 343 -1.20 10.96 -34.82
N LEU A 344 -0.77 12.09 -34.25
CA LEU A 344 -1.44 12.73 -33.11
C LEU A 344 -2.83 13.25 -33.51
N GLY A 345 -3.86 12.70 -32.87
CA GLY A 345 -5.24 13.15 -32.94
C GLY A 345 -5.57 14.20 -31.87
N ARG A 346 -6.85 14.25 -31.46
CA ARG A 346 -7.30 15.14 -30.37
C ARG A 346 -6.75 14.68 -29.02
N ILE A 347 -6.68 15.61 -28.07
CA ILE A 347 -6.41 15.34 -26.65
C ILE A 347 -7.68 15.70 -25.88
N GLU A 348 -8.28 14.70 -25.23
CA GLU A 348 -9.43 14.89 -24.33
C GLU A 348 -8.90 15.12 -22.91
N LEU A 349 -9.54 16.00 -22.13
CA LEU A 349 -9.16 16.29 -20.73
C LEU A 349 -10.40 16.31 -19.83
N GLN A 350 -10.24 15.86 -18.59
CA GLN A 350 -11.26 15.87 -17.55
C GLN A 350 -10.60 16.00 -16.18
N VAL A 351 -11.15 16.84 -15.30
CA VAL A 351 -10.80 16.82 -13.87
C VAL A 351 -11.69 15.81 -13.15
N THR A 352 -11.09 14.96 -12.32
CA THR A 352 -11.78 14.07 -11.38
C THR A 352 -11.46 14.51 -9.96
N ALA A 353 -12.49 14.62 -9.13
CA ALA A 353 -12.37 14.80 -7.69
C ALA A 353 -12.90 13.54 -6.99
N ASN A 354 -12.11 13.01 -6.06
CA ASN A 354 -12.47 11.84 -5.26
C ASN A 354 -12.44 12.20 -3.76
N GLY A 355 -13.57 12.00 -3.10
CA GLY A 355 -13.76 12.21 -1.66
C GLY A 355 -13.58 10.95 -0.82
N ASP A 356 -14.12 10.98 0.41
CA ASP A 356 -14.08 9.83 1.34
C ASP A 356 -14.86 8.64 0.77
N ARG A 357 -14.18 7.48 0.70
CA ARG A 357 -14.64 6.18 0.17
C ARG A 357 -14.90 6.14 -1.33
N ASP A 358 -14.45 7.15 -2.07
CA ASP A 358 -14.48 7.14 -3.52
C ASP A 358 -13.46 6.14 -4.09
N TYR A 359 -13.75 5.59 -5.28
CA TYR A 359 -12.91 4.61 -5.99
C TYR A 359 -13.34 4.52 -7.46
N PHE A 360 -12.53 3.84 -8.28
CA PHE A 360 -12.94 3.41 -9.61
C PHE A 360 -12.37 2.02 -9.87
N GLY A 361 -13.24 1.02 -9.96
CA GLY A 361 -12.83 -0.37 -10.17
C GLY A 361 -12.09 -0.57 -11.51
N MET A 362 -11.59 -1.80 -11.70
CA MET A 362 -10.84 -2.18 -12.88
C MET A 362 -11.57 -1.83 -14.19
N HIS A 363 -10.90 -1.10 -15.06
CA HIS A 363 -11.41 -0.72 -16.37
C HIS A 363 -10.28 -0.50 -17.38
N ARG A 364 -10.67 -0.31 -18.64
CA ARG A 364 -9.81 0.18 -19.71
C ARG A 364 -10.37 1.50 -20.21
N ASP A 365 -9.47 2.36 -20.66
CA ASP A 365 -9.84 3.62 -21.26
C ASP A 365 -10.08 3.52 -22.77
N SER A 366 -9.57 2.45 -23.38
CA SER A 366 -9.81 2.11 -24.79
C SER A 366 -10.28 0.66 -24.93
N ASP A 367 -11.34 0.44 -25.70
CA ASP A 367 -11.74 -0.87 -26.21
C ASP A 367 -11.41 -1.01 -27.71
N ASN A 368 -11.67 -2.20 -28.28
CA ASN A 368 -11.52 -2.46 -29.71
C ASN A 368 -12.30 -1.44 -30.56
N GLY A 369 -11.56 -0.54 -31.23
CA GLY A 369 -12.12 0.49 -32.10
C GLY A 369 -12.06 1.92 -31.55
N ASP A 370 -11.63 2.12 -30.30
CA ASP A 370 -11.33 3.45 -29.78
C ASP A 370 -10.00 3.99 -30.37
N GLY A 371 -9.95 5.30 -30.59
CA GLY A 371 -8.75 6.01 -31.05
C GLY A 371 -7.80 6.38 -29.92
N ARG A 372 -8.15 6.17 -28.65
CA ARG A 372 -7.30 6.48 -27.50
C ARG A 372 -6.08 5.56 -27.47
N GLU A 373 -4.91 6.14 -27.63
CA GLU A 373 -3.64 5.40 -27.69
C GLU A 373 -2.89 5.48 -26.35
N LEU A 374 -2.89 6.67 -25.74
CA LEU A 374 -2.19 6.95 -24.48
C LEU A 374 -3.12 7.63 -23.48
N THR A 375 -3.09 7.14 -22.24
CA THR A 375 -3.77 7.75 -21.09
C THR A 375 -2.76 8.55 -20.28
N PHE A 376 -3.21 9.70 -19.81
CA PHE A 376 -2.48 10.65 -18.99
C PHE A 376 -3.25 10.87 -17.68
N VAL A 377 -2.56 10.83 -16.54
CA VAL A 377 -3.14 11.15 -15.24
C VAL A 377 -2.20 12.08 -14.48
N TYR A 378 -2.60 13.33 -14.31
CA TYR A 378 -1.90 14.32 -13.50
C TYR A 378 -2.54 14.47 -12.13
N PHE A 379 -1.79 14.27 -11.06
CA PHE A 379 -2.27 14.33 -9.69
C PHE A 379 -2.04 15.70 -9.05
N PHE A 380 -3.02 16.18 -8.29
CA PHE A 380 -2.90 17.39 -7.48
C PHE A 380 -3.74 17.28 -6.20
N SER A 381 -3.32 17.97 -5.16
CA SER A 381 -3.97 17.95 -3.84
C SER A 381 -3.54 19.14 -2.99
N GLY A 382 -4.19 19.36 -1.84
CA GLY A 382 -3.63 20.26 -0.83
C GLY A 382 -2.35 19.71 -0.19
N GLU A 383 -1.47 20.60 0.22
CA GLU A 383 -0.25 20.28 0.98
C GLU A 383 -0.36 20.88 2.42
N PRO A 384 -0.13 20.07 3.48
CA PRO A 384 0.14 18.63 3.44
C PRO A 384 -1.09 17.85 2.95
N ARG A 385 -0.86 16.70 2.30
CA ARG A 385 -1.91 15.79 1.86
C ARG A 385 -2.81 15.36 3.02
N ARG A 386 -4.13 15.45 2.85
CA ARG A 386 -5.16 15.15 3.88
C ARG A 386 -6.02 13.93 3.61
N PHE A 387 -5.56 13.07 2.71
CA PHE A 387 -6.18 11.80 2.38
C PHE A 387 -5.16 10.67 2.37
N SER A 388 -5.65 9.44 2.52
CA SER A 388 -4.89 8.20 2.32
C SER A 388 -5.58 7.29 1.29
N GLY A 389 -4.85 6.31 0.76
CA GLY A 389 -5.32 5.50 -0.36
C GLY A 389 -5.36 6.28 -1.68
N GLY A 390 -6.18 5.82 -2.63
CA GLY A 390 -6.31 6.46 -3.94
C GLY A 390 -5.18 6.20 -4.91
N GLU A 391 -4.35 5.19 -4.65
CA GLU A 391 -3.33 4.75 -5.57
C GLU A 391 -3.96 4.41 -6.93
N LEU A 392 -3.26 4.78 -8.00
CA LEU A 392 -3.57 4.34 -9.35
C LEU A 392 -2.79 3.05 -9.58
N ARG A 393 -3.48 1.93 -9.81
CA ARG A 393 -2.82 0.69 -10.22
C ARG A 393 -3.04 0.45 -11.70
N VAL A 394 -1.95 0.21 -12.42
CA VAL A 394 -1.94 -0.07 -13.86
C VAL A 394 -1.38 -1.47 -14.08
N PHE A 395 -2.12 -2.29 -14.80
CA PHE A 395 -1.76 -3.64 -15.19
C PHE A 395 -1.39 -3.66 -16.66
N GLU A 396 -0.28 -4.30 -16.98
CA GLU A 396 0.09 -4.51 -18.37
C GLU A 396 -0.95 -5.42 -19.04
N THR A 397 -1.31 -5.04 -20.25
CA THR A 397 -2.16 -5.82 -21.13
C THR A 397 -1.45 -5.95 -22.48
N VAL A 398 -1.44 -7.17 -22.99
CA VAL A 398 -0.81 -7.53 -24.26
C VAL A 398 -1.86 -7.90 -25.28
N LEU A 399 -1.52 -7.73 -26.57
CA LEU A 399 -2.36 -8.19 -27.66
C LEU A 399 -1.90 -9.58 -28.09
N GLU A 400 -2.65 -10.60 -27.73
CA GLU A 400 -2.43 -11.98 -28.20
C GLU A 400 -3.56 -12.40 -29.13
N ASN A 401 -3.23 -12.82 -30.35
CA ASN A 401 -4.21 -13.25 -31.36
C ASN A 401 -5.33 -12.23 -31.62
N GLY A 402 -5.03 -10.92 -31.49
CA GLY A 402 -6.01 -9.84 -31.65
C GLY A 402 -6.96 -9.64 -30.47
N GLN A 403 -6.73 -10.34 -29.36
CA GLN A 403 -7.43 -10.14 -28.09
C GLN A 403 -6.51 -9.46 -27.08
N VAL A 404 -7.08 -8.56 -26.27
CA VAL A 404 -6.38 -7.95 -25.15
C VAL A 404 -6.37 -8.95 -24.00
N VAL A 405 -5.19 -9.40 -23.60
CA VAL A 405 -4.97 -10.36 -22.51
C VAL A 405 -4.25 -9.63 -21.37
N PRO A 406 -4.78 -9.65 -20.14
CA PRO A 406 -4.09 -9.10 -18.98
C PRO A 406 -2.86 -9.96 -18.64
N THR A 407 -1.78 -9.31 -18.21
CA THR A 407 -0.61 -9.99 -17.63
C THR A 407 -0.60 -9.83 -16.11
N ASP A 408 0.30 -10.55 -15.45
CA ASP A 408 0.51 -10.44 -14.00
C ASP A 408 1.40 -9.24 -13.63
N ARG A 409 1.86 -8.45 -14.61
CA ARG A 409 2.77 -7.33 -14.38
C ARG A 409 1.97 -6.07 -14.05
N SER A 410 2.22 -5.53 -12.87
CA SER A 410 1.50 -4.34 -12.39
C SER A 410 2.43 -3.27 -11.84
N GLN A 411 1.93 -2.04 -11.87
CA GLN A 411 2.57 -0.88 -11.26
C GLN A 411 1.54 -0.07 -10.49
N THR A 412 1.78 0.09 -9.20
CA THR A 412 0.94 0.92 -8.32
C THR A 412 1.61 2.27 -8.08
N ILE A 413 0.87 3.35 -8.27
CA ILE A 413 1.37 4.72 -8.22
C ILE A 413 0.62 5.51 -7.14
N VAL A 414 1.37 6.07 -6.20
CA VAL A 414 0.82 6.97 -5.18
C VAL A 414 0.45 8.32 -5.82
N PRO A 415 -0.78 8.84 -5.60
CA PRO A 415 -1.22 10.12 -6.16
C PRO A 415 -0.49 11.25 -5.43
N ARG A 416 0.52 11.81 -6.10
CA ARG A 416 1.36 12.88 -5.56
C ARG A 416 1.09 14.19 -6.30
N ALA A 417 0.98 15.29 -5.57
CA ALA A 417 0.88 16.60 -6.19
C ALA A 417 1.99 16.85 -7.22
N ASN A 418 1.59 17.36 -8.39
CA ASN A 418 2.46 17.73 -9.50
C ASN A 418 3.22 16.56 -10.16
N LEU A 419 2.66 15.34 -10.07
CA LEU A 419 3.11 14.16 -10.81
C LEU A 419 2.14 13.84 -11.95
N ALA A 420 2.66 13.74 -13.17
CA ALA A 420 1.95 13.22 -14.32
C ALA A 420 2.40 11.79 -14.63
N MET A 421 1.44 10.90 -14.89
CA MET A 421 1.69 9.52 -15.34
C MET A 421 1.13 9.28 -16.74
N PHE A 422 1.86 8.52 -17.53
CA PHE A 422 1.49 8.11 -18.88
C PHE A 422 1.53 6.59 -19.01
N PHE A 423 0.51 6.00 -19.61
CA PHE A 423 0.48 4.56 -19.91
C PHE A 423 -0.43 4.28 -21.12
N PRO A 424 -0.19 3.18 -21.86
CA PRO A 424 -1.06 2.78 -22.97
C PRO A 424 -2.53 2.66 -22.54
N SER A 425 -3.46 3.27 -23.27
CA SER A 425 -4.90 3.28 -22.88
C SER A 425 -5.56 1.89 -22.84
N ARG A 426 -4.92 0.91 -23.48
CA ARG A 426 -5.33 -0.50 -23.46
C ARG A 426 -5.06 -1.19 -22.12
N HIS A 427 -4.20 -0.61 -21.27
CA HIS A 427 -3.87 -1.19 -19.98
C HIS A 427 -5.05 -1.13 -19.03
N ASP A 428 -5.30 -2.27 -18.38
CA ASP A 428 -6.27 -2.38 -17.31
C ASP A 428 -5.77 -1.56 -16.13
N HIS A 429 -6.66 -0.77 -15.53
CA HIS A 429 -6.28 0.03 -14.37
C HIS A 429 -7.46 0.33 -13.44
N GLU A 430 -7.13 0.68 -12.21
CA GLU A 430 -8.10 1.01 -11.16
C GLU A 430 -7.58 2.15 -10.27
N VAL A 431 -8.53 2.87 -9.66
CA VAL A 431 -8.26 3.82 -8.57
C VAL A 431 -8.75 3.17 -7.28
N LEU A 432 -7.79 2.90 -6.39
CA LEU A 432 -8.08 2.25 -5.13
C LEU A 432 -8.89 3.15 -4.19
N PRO A 433 -9.59 2.58 -3.20
CA PRO A 433 -10.48 3.38 -2.38
C PRO A 433 -9.71 4.41 -1.54
N ILE A 434 -10.34 5.57 -1.40
CA ILE A 434 -9.74 6.76 -0.80
C ILE A 434 -10.35 7.00 0.57
N ARG A 435 -9.55 7.48 1.51
CA ARG A 435 -10.02 7.94 2.82
C ARG A 435 -9.72 9.41 3.00
N VAL A 436 -10.75 10.19 3.28
CA VAL A 436 -10.65 11.63 3.59
C VAL A 436 -11.32 11.87 4.94
N PRO A 437 -10.58 11.80 6.07
CA PRO A 437 -11.17 11.87 7.40
C PRO A 437 -12.05 13.11 7.64
N SER A 438 -11.65 14.27 7.10
CA SER A 438 -12.39 15.53 7.21
C SER A 438 -13.66 15.57 6.36
N LYS A 439 -13.72 14.74 5.30
CA LYS A 439 -14.76 14.75 4.26
C LYS A 439 -14.91 16.10 3.54
N ALA A 440 -13.98 17.03 3.72
CA ALA A 440 -13.99 18.31 3.03
C ALA A 440 -13.54 18.11 1.57
N PHE A 441 -14.19 18.78 0.63
CA PHE A 441 -13.86 18.69 -0.79
C PHE A 441 -12.39 19.06 -1.07
N ALA A 442 -11.92 20.16 -0.48
CA ALA A 442 -10.55 20.64 -0.65
C ALA A 442 -9.46 19.70 -0.11
N ASP A 443 -9.83 18.73 0.72
CA ASP A 443 -8.93 17.73 1.30
C ASP A 443 -8.90 16.42 0.49
N GLY A 444 -9.69 16.34 -0.60
CA GLY A 444 -9.80 15.16 -1.45
C GLY A 444 -8.61 14.90 -2.37
N ARG A 445 -8.69 13.79 -3.10
CA ARG A 445 -7.75 13.42 -4.17
C ARG A 445 -8.26 13.97 -5.48
N PHE A 446 -7.42 14.72 -6.19
CA PHE A 446 -7.76 15.25 -7.50
C PHE A 446 -6.82 14.73 -8.58
N SER A 447 -7.36 14.58 -9.79
CA SER A 447 -6.56 14.30 -10.97
C SER A 447 -7.11 14.99 -12.21
N VAL A 448 -6.22 15.35 -13.13
CA VAL A 448 -6.58 15.59 -14.54
C VAL A 448 -6.31 14.31 -15.29
N THR A 449 -7.36 13.67 -15.77
CA THR A 449 -7.26 12.53 -16.69
C THR A 449 -7.35 13.05 -18.11
N GLY A 450 -6.44 12.59 -18.97
CA GLY A 450 -6.42 12.94 -20.37
C GLY A 450 -6.22 11.73 -21.27
N TRP A 451 -6.75 11.82 -22.49
CA TRP A 451 -6.61 10.76 -23.50
C TRP A 451 -6.05 11.34 -24.79
N VAL A 452 -4.91 10.81 -25.22
CA VAL A 452 -4.26 11.16 -26.48
C VAL A 452 -4.73 10.19 -27.55
N HIS A 453 -5.39 10.71 -28.58
CA HIS A 453 -5.90 9.89 -29.67
C HIS A 453 -4.88 9.74 -30.80
N ARG A 454 -4.95 8.61 -31.53
CA ARG A 454 -4.44 8.50 -32.90
C ARG A 454 -5.47 9.02 -33.92
N GLN A 455 -4.99 9.59 -35.02
CA GLN A 455 -5.84 10.03 -36.14
C GLN A 455 -6.50 8.87 -36.89
#